data_AF-A0AAN5CL24-F1
#
_entry.id   AF-A0AAN5CL24-F1
#
_cell.length_a   1.000
_cell.length_b   1.000
_cell.length_c   1.000
_cell.angle_alpha   90.00
_cell.angle_beta   90.00
_cell.angle_gamma   90.00
#
_symmetry.space_group_name_H-M   'P 1'
#
loop_
_entity.id
_entity.type
_entity.pdbx_description
1 polymer ?
#
loop_
_entity_poly.entity_id
_entity_poly.type
_entity_poly.pdbx_seq_one_letter_code
_entity_poly.pdbx_strand_id
1 'polypeptide(L)'
;IYQSRKSSTYSTFFFKMTWSLAIYDISYVIIYFIIEIPQDWPCLYGFYDAINGTIIPQLHWANQWQSYLAQFSGVTAISVSRMLHVCYPTSNATRIMRSISTQITIILHGIPPLLYAL
;
A
#
# COMPACT_ATOMS: atom_id res chain seq x y z
N ILE A 1 6.00 -30.59 13.19
CA ILE A 1 5.57 -29.34 12.53
C ILE A 1 5.27 -29.65 11.07
N TYR A 2 4.09 -30.23 10.80
CA TYR A 2 3.62 -30.50 9.44
C TYR A 2 2.52 -29.49 9.15
N GLN A 3 2.87 -28.32 8.62
CA GLN A 3 1.85 -27.47 8.00
C GLN A 3 1.41 -28.17 6.72
N SER A 4 0.14 -28.62 6.73
CA SER A 4 -0.59 -29.07 5.56
C SER A 4 -0.31 -28.14 4.37
N ARG A 5 0.43 -28.65 3.38
CA ARG A 5 0.76 -27.97 2.11
C ARG A 5 -0.48 -27.69 1.22
N LYS A 6 -1.71 -27.83 1.75
CA LYS A 6 -2.95 -27.66 0.99
C LYS A 6 -3.47 -26.22 0.93
N SER A 7 -2.90 -25.28 1.69
CA SER A 7 -3.22 -23.86 1.47
C SER A 7 -2.48 -23.39 0.22
N SER A 8 -3.21 -23.05 -0.84
CA SER A 8 -2.64 -22.37 -2.02
C SER A 8 -1.70 -21.27 -1.53
N THR A 9 -0.42 -21.33 -1.91
CA THR A 9 0.63 -20.39 -1.46
C THR A 9 0.19 -18.93 -1.66
N TYR A 10 -0.61 -18.67 -2.71
CA TYR A 10 -1.18 -17.37 -3.07
C TYR A 10 -2.33 -16.89 -2.18
N SER A 11 -2.90 -17.72 -1.30
CA SER A 11 -3.99 -17.33 -0.39
C SER A 11 -3.51 -16.80 0.97
N THR A 12 -2.20 -16.80 1.22
CA THR A 12 -1.66 -16.33 2.51
C THR A 12 -1.78 -14.82 2.65
N PHE A 13 -1.90 -14.35 3.90
CA PHE A 13 -1.95 -12.93 4.22
C PHE A 13 -0.76 -12.16 3.61
N PHE A 14 0.43 -12.76 3.61
CA PHE A 14 1.63 -12.21 2.99
C PHE A 14 1.38 -11.82 1.52
N PHE A 15 0.95 -12.77 0.68
CA PHE A 15 0.73 -12.48 -0.74
C PHE A 15 -0.38 -11.46 -0.95
N LYS A 16 -1.49 -11.55 -0.20
CA LYS A 16 -2.60 -10.58 -0.29
C LYS A 16 -2.11 -9.16 0.00
N MET A 17 -1.27 -9.02 1.03
CA MET A 17 -0.70 -7.75 1.46
C MET A 17 0.32 -7.23 0.44
N THR A 18 1.18 -8.09 -0.11
CA THR A 18 2.12 -7.76 -1.20
C THR A 18 1.39 -7.26 -2.45
N TRP A 19 0.29 -7.91 -2.85
CA TRP A 19 -0.55 -7.43 -3.94
C TRP A 19 -1.08 -6.03 -3.68
N SER A 20 -1.50 -5.76 -2.45
CA SER A 20 -1.96 -4.42 -2.08
C SER A 20 -0.84 -3.39 -2.09
N LEU A 21 0.35 -3.71 -1.57
CA LEU A 21 1.53 -2.83 -1.62
C LEU A 21 1.92 -2.49 -3.06
N ALA A 22 1.91 -3.48 -3.96
CA ALA A 22 2.26 -3.27 -5.37
C ALA A 22 1.35 -2.25 -6.07
N ILE A 23 0.07 -2.16 -5.68
CA ILE A 23 -0.85 -1.13 -6.21
C ILE A 23 -0.32 0.28 -5.88
N TYR A 24 0.14 0.50 -4.65
CA TYR A 24 0.66 1.79 -4.20
C TYR A 24 2.06 2.11 -4.78
N ASP A 25 2.89 1.10 -5.00
CA ASP A 25 4.17 1.26 -5.71
C ASP A 25 3.95 1.70 -7.15
N ILE A 26 3.06 1.00 -7.87
CA ILE A 26 2.74 1.31 -9.26
C ILE A 26 2.10 2.70 -9.35
N SER A 27 1.14 3.03 -8.46
CA SER A 27 0.49 4.35 -8.47
C SER A 27 1.50 5.47 -8.18
N TYR A 28 2.40 5.27 -7.22
CA TYR A 28 3.43 6.24 -6.89
C TYR A 28 4.37 6.47 -8.07
N VAL A 29 4.90 5.40 -8.67
CA VAL A 29 5.81 5.50 -9.82
C VAL A 29 5.12 6.22 -11.00
N ILE A 30 3.88 5.86 -11.34
CA ILE A 30 3.17 6.53 -12.44
C ILE A 30 3.06 8.04 -12.18
N ILE A 31 2.64 8.44 -10.99
CA ILE A 31 2.50 9.86 -10.65
C ILE A 31 3.85 10.57 -10.63
N TYR A 32 4.88 9.93 -10.06
CA TYR A 32 6.25 10.45 -10.01
C TYR A 32 6.79 10.77 -11.40
N PHE A 33 6.60 9.85 -12.36
CA PHE A 33 7.07 10.04 -13.75
C PHE A 33 6.28 11.13 -14.50
N ILE A 34 5.00 11.32 -14.18
CA ILE A 34 4.15 12.28 -14.89
C ILE A 34 4.30 13.70 -14.33
N ILE A 35 4.44 13.84 -13.01
CA ILE A 35 4.37 15.15 -12.34
C ILE A 35 5.74 15.58 -11.77
N GLU A 36 6.45 14.69 -11.08
CA GLU A 36 7.65 15.06 -10.32
C GLU A 36 8.89 15.17 -11.22
N ILE A 37 9.14 14.21 -12.10
CA ILE A 37 10.29 14.26 -13.04
C ILE A 37 10.23 15.48 -13.98
N PRO A 38 9.09 15.80 -14.62
CA PRO A 38 9.06 16.87 -15.61
C PRO A 38 9.03 18.27 -14.97
N GLN A 39 8.90 18.37 -13.63
CA GLN A 39 8.93 19.64 -12.89
C GLN A 39 10.18 20.45 -13.18
N ASP A 40 11.32 19.78 -13.35
CA ASP A 40 12.60 20.46 -13.56
C ASP A 40 12.82 20.89 -15.02
N TRP A 41 11.90 20.57 -15.93
CA TRP A 41 12.03 20.88 -17.34
C TRP A 41 11.59 22.32 -17.62
N PRO A 42 12.50 23.21 -18.09
CA PRO A 42 12.17 24.62 -18.27
C PRO A 42 11.01 24.87 -19.23
N CYS A 43 10.81 23.99 -20.22
CA CYS A 43 9.70 24.08 -21.17
C CYS A 43 8.32 23.83 -20.54
N LEU A 44 8.26 23.24 -19.35
CA LEU A 44 7.01 22.94 -18.64
C LEU A 44 6.72 23.93 -17.50
N TYR A 45 7.60 24.87 -17.19
CA TYR A 45 7.37 25.82 -16.08
C TYR A 45 6.06 26.59 -16.23
N GLY A 46 5.71 27.04 -17.43
CA GLY A 46 4.43 27.70 -17.68
C GLY A 46 3.21 26.80 -17.46
N PHE A 47 3.35 25.49 -17.69
CA PHE A 47 2.30 24.51 -17.35
C PHE A 47 2.18 24.35 -15.83
N TYR A 48 3.30 24.20 -15.12
CA TYR A 48 3.31 24.06 -13.66
C TYR A 48 2.78 25.31 -12.95
N ASP A 49 3.11 26.50 -13.44
CA ASP A 49 2.55 27.76 -12.96
C ASP A 49 1.03 27.85 -13.22
N ALA A 50 0.56 27.36 -14.37
CA ALA A 50 -0.86 27.37 -14.71
C ALA A 50 -1.70 26.39 -13.87
N ILE A 51 -1.13 25.24 -13.47
CA ILE A 51 -1.80 24.30 -12.57
C ILE A 51 -1.66 24.68 -11.09
N ASN A 52 -0.77 25.62 -10.77
CA ASN A 52 -0.61 26.13 -9.41
C ASN A 52 -1.91 26.84 -8.97
N GLY A 53 -2.51 26.37 -7.88
CA GLY A 53 -3.83 26.83 -7.40
C GLY A 53 -5.02 26.02 -7.93
N THR A 54 -4.82 25.04 -8.80
CA THR A 54 -5.85 24.01 -9.11
C THR A 54 -5.87 22.91 -8.04
N ILE A 55 -6.66 21.84 -8.23
CA ILE A 55 -6.70 20.66 -7.35
C ILE A 55 -5.59 19.63 -7.64
N ILE A 56 -4.88 19.77 -8.77
CA ILE A 56 -3.88 18.79 -9.23
C ILE A 56 -2.71 18.64 -8.23
N PRO A 57 -2.09 19.73 -7.72
CA PRO A 57 -0.99 19.61 -6.75
C PRO A 57 -1.43 18.91 -5.44
N GLN A 58 -2.66 19.15 -4.99
CA GLN A 58 -3.20 18.54 -3.77
C GLN A 58 -3.43 17.04 -3.97
N LEU A 59 -3.98 16.63 -5.12
CA LEU A 59 -4.15 15.21 -5.45
C LEU A 59 -2.81 14.49 -5.62
N HIS A 60 -1.82 15.16 -6.21
CA HIS A 60 -0.45 14.65 -6.29
C HIS A 60 0.11 14.37 -4.90
N TRP A 61 0.08 15.38 -4.02
CA TRP A 61 0.56 15.26 -2.64
C TRP A 61 -0.21 14.21 -1.84
N ALA A 62 -1.54 14.16 -1.98
CA ALA A 62 -2.38 13.17 -1.31
C ALA A 62 -2.02 11.75 -1.74
N ASN A 63 -1.85 11.48 -3.05
CA ASN A 63 -1.42 10.18 -3.54
C ASN A 63 -0.03 9.79 -3.02
N GLN A 64 0.92 10.72 -3.03
CA GLN A 64 2.28 10.48 -2.54
C GLN A 64 2.28 10.12 -1.05
N TRP A 65 1.57 10.88 -0.23
CA TRP A 65 1.43 10.61 1.20
C TRP A 65 0.69 9.30 1.48
N GLN A 66 -0.39 9.04 0.74
CA GLN A 66 -1.14 7.79 0.83
C GLN A 66 -0.25 6.59 0.50
N SER A 67 0.56 6.66 -0.56
CA SER A 67 1.49 5.58 -0.92
C SER A 67 2.54 5.33 0.16
N TYR A 68 3.09 6.37 0.80
CA TYR A 68 4.05 6.21 1.89
C TYR A 68 3.44 5.54 3.13
N LEU A 69 2.25 6.00 3.54
CA LEU A 69 1.54 5.42 4.68
C LEU A 69 1.10 3.98 4.41
N ALA A 70 0.65 3.69 3.19
CA ALA A 70 0.34 2.34 2.75
C ALA A 70 1.60 1.46 2.85
N GLN A 71 2.75 1.91 2.33
CA GLN A 71 3.97 1.12 2.46
C GLN A 71 4.37 0.83 3.90
N PHE A 72 4.38 1.86 4.75
CA PHE A 72 4.73 1.68 6.15
C PHE A 72 3.78 0.71 6.88
N SER A 73 2.47 0.92 6.73
CA SER A 73 1.46 0.09 7.38
C SER A 73 1.43 -1.34 6.83
N GLY A 74 1.59 -1.53 5.53
CA GLY A 74 1.62 -2.83 4.88
C GLY A 74 2.83 -3.67 5.26
N VAL A 75 4.03 -3.10 5.25
CA VAL A 75 5.26 -3.78 5.71
C VAL A 75 5.16 -4.12 7.20
N THR A 76 4.58 -3.23 8.01
CA THR A 76 4.33 -3.49 9.43
C THR A 76 3.36 -4.66 9.61
N ALA A 77 2.24 -4.68 8.88
CA ALA A 77 1.26 -5.75 8.95
C ALA A 77 1.84 -7.11 8.52
N ILE A 78 2.69 -7.13 7.49
CA ILE A 78 3.44 -8.33 7.07
C ILE A 78 4.36 -8.81 8.20
N SER A 79 5.11 -7.90 8.80
CA SER A 79 6.05 -8.23 9.88
C SER A 79 5.33 -8.81 11.10
N VAL A 80 4.22 -8.18 11.52
CA VAL A 80 3.35 -8.67 12.60
C VAL A 80 2.76 -10.04 12.24
N SER A 81 2.28 -10.22 11.01
CA SER A 81 1.73 -11.51 10.54
C SER A 81 2.76 -12.64 10.65
N ARG A 82 4.00 -12.39 10.20
CA ARG A 82 5.08 -13.36 10.27
C ARG A 82 5.49 -13.67 11.71
N MET A 83 5.59 -12.64 12.55
CA MET A 83 5.87 -12.81 13.99
C MET A 83 4.80 -13.68 14.66
N LEU A 84 3.51 -13.36 14.47
CA LEU A 84 2.40 -14.13 15.02
C LEU A 84 2.39 -15.58 14.52
N HIS A 85 2.73 -15.79 13.25
CA HIS A 85 2.80 -17.11 12.66
C HIS A 85 3.90 -17.99 13.28
N VAL A 86 5.06 -17.40 13.63
CA VAL A 86 6.22 -18.11 14.18
C VAL A 86 6.10 -18.26 15.70
N CYS A 87 5.87 -17.16 16.41
CA CYS A 87 5.89 -17.12 17.88
C CYS A 87 4.57 -17.60 18.50
N TYR A 88 3.44 -17.43 17.81
CA TYR A 88 2.10 -17.70 18.35
C TYR A 88 1.19 -18.45 17.36
N PRO A 89 1.60 -19.63 16.86
CA PRO A 89 0.94 -20.33 15.75
C PRO A 89 -0.51 -20.77 16.05
N THR A 90 -0.85 -21.01 17.32
CA THR A 90 -2.17 -21.43 17.78
C THR A 90 -3.06 -20.28 18.27
N SER A 91 -2.53 -19.05 18.31
CA SER A 91 -3.29 -17.91 18.80
C SER A 91 -4.48 -17.59 17.88
N ASN A 92 -5.54 -17.03 18.48
CA ASN A 92 -6.71 -16.56 17.75
C ASN A 92 -6.33 -15.48 16.72
N ALA A 93 -5.37 -14.60 17.06
CA ALA A 93 -4.86 -13.58 16.15
C ALA A 93 -4.26 -14.18 14.87
N THR A 94 -3.41 -15.20 15.00
CA THR A 94 -2.83 -15.90 13.84
C THR A 94 -3.91 -16.56 12.98
N ARG A 95 -4.96 -17.13 13.61
CA ARG A 95 -6.08 -17.74 12.89
C ARG A 95 -6.89 -16.70 12.12
N ILE A 96 -7.21 -15.57 12.74
CA ILE A 96 -7.94 -14.46 12.12
C ILE A 96 -7.17 -13.92 10.92
N MET A 97 -5.87 -13.63 11.06
CA MET A 97 -5.07 -13.07 9.95
C MET A 97 -5.03 -13.99 8.73
N ARG A 98 -5.08 -15.32 8.93
CA ARG A 98 -5.11 -16.29 7.82
C ARG A 98 -6.47 -16.35 7.13
N SER A 99 -7.56 -16.07 7.84
CA SER A 99 -8.93 -16.17 7.29
C SER A 99 -9.43 -14.90 6.59
N ILE A 100 -8.74 -13.77 6.73
CA ILE A 100 -9.14 -12.51 6.05
C ILE A 100 -9.10 -12.69 4.53
N SER A 101 -10.16 -12.26 3.84
CA SER A 101 -10.24 -12.30 2.38
C SER A 101 -9.37 -11.19 1.75
N THR A 102 -8.94 -11.38 0.51
CA THR A 102 -8.10 -10.40 -0.19
C THR A 102 -8.76 -9.02 -0.27
N GLN A 103 -10.07 -8.97 -0.54
CA GLN A 103 -10.84 -7.73 -0.61
C GLN A 103 -10.79 -6.98 0.73
N ILE A 104 -11.01 -7.69 1.84
CA ILE A 104 -10.95 -7.09 3.18
C ILE A 104 -9.52 -6.63 3.48
N THR A 105 -8.48 -7.41 3.10
CA THR A 105 -7.08 -6.98 3.28
C THR A 105 -6.79 -5.67 2.56
N ILE A 106 -7.22 -5.53 1.31
CA ILE A 106 -7.01 -4.30 0.52
C ILE A 106 -7.75 -3.12 1.15
N ILE A 107 -9.00 -3.31 1.57
CA ILE A 107 -9.80 -2.25 2.20
C ILE A 107 -9.18 -1.82 3.53
N LEU A 108 -8.85 -2.77 4.41
CA LEU A 108 -8.23 -2.47 5.71
C LEU A 108 -6.85 -1.83 5.57
N HIS A 109 -6.11 -2.19 4.51
CA HIS A 109 -4.84 -1.56 4.22
C HIS A 109 -5.01 -0.15 3.67
N GLY A 110 -6.01 0.11 2.82
CA GLY A 110 -6.18 1.40 2.15
C GLY A 110 -6.90 2.47 2.98
N ILE A 111 -7.76 2.11 3.93
CA ILE A 111 -8.51 3.06 4.77
C ILE A 111 -7.59 3.94 5.61
N PRO A 112 -6.64 3.40 6.41
CA PRO A 112 -5.81 4.26 7.26
C PRO A 112 -4.97 5.25 6.45
N PRO A 113 -4.24 4.85 5.40
CA PRO A 113 -3.52 5.79 4.54
C PRO A 113 -4.42 6.87 3.93
N LEU A 114 -5.64 6.51 3.50
CA LEU A 114 -6.58 7.45 2.93
C LEU A 114 -7.05 8.50 3.95
N LEU A 115 -7.38 8.07 5.18
CA LEU A 115 -7.84 8.98 6.23
C LEU A 115 -6.77 9.97 6.69
N TYR A 116 -5.50 9.61 6.59
CA TYR A 116 -4.37 10.48 6.96
C TYR A 116 -3.84 11.32 5.79
N ALA A 117 -4.23 11.03 4.56
CA ALA A 117 -3.82 11.77 3.36
C ALA A 117 -4.84 12.79 2.87
N LEU A 118 -6.08 12.73 3.37
CA LEU A 118 -7.13 13.73 3.19
C LEU A 118 -7.04 14.80 4.30
#